data_AF-A0A7C0UEP3-F1
#
_entry.id   AF-A0A7C0UEP3-F1
#
_cell.length_a   1.000
_cell.length_b   1.000
_cell.length_c   1.000
_cell.angle_alpha   90.00
_cell.angle_beta   90.00
_cell.angle_gamma   90.00
#
_symmetry.space_group_name_H-M   'P 1'
#
loop_
_entity.id
_entity.type
_entity.pdbx_description
1 polymer ?
#
loop_
_entity_poly.entity_id
_entity_poly.type
_entity_poly.pdbx_seq_one_letter_code
_entity_poly.pdbx_strand_id
1 'polypeptide(L)'
;MQNITVGAEGISYPSFSTRKAKTSVVVPNKQTIVIGGIIKEKTDKSYQGIPLLSSIPLLGNLFRYTVDSKSKTELVIMLTPHVISNKEEADILTAEFMKKLTEVRKFLDKTEGRFDVPIPEEISPPQSDEQ
;
A
#
# COMPACT_ATOMS: atom_id res chain seq x y z
N MET A 1 -7.47 7.63 -12.53
CA MET A 1 -8.40 8.72 -12.19
C MET A 1 -9.29 8.91 -13.41
N GLN A 2 -10.61 8.77 -13.29
CA GLN A 2 -11.52 8.97 -14.43
C GLN A 2 -12.49 10.09 -14.05
N ASN A 3 -12.45 11.19 -14.80
CA ASN A 3 -13.46 12.23 -14.73
C ASN A 3 -14.69 11.68 -15.46
N ILE A 4 -15.83 11.61 -14.78
CA ILE A 4 -17.08 11.14 -15.39
C ILE A 4 -17.97 12.36 -15.54
N THR A 5 -18.18 12.80 -16.78
CA THR A 5 -19.04 13.93 -17.13
C THR A 5 -20.49 13.48 -17.04
N VAL A 6 -21.24 13.97 -16.05
CA VAL A 6 -22.69 13.75 -15.94
C VAL A 6 -23.39 15.11 -16.01
N GLY A 7 -24.06 15.37 -17.14
CA GLY A 7 -24.84 16.58 -17.38
C GLY A 7 -24.50 17.28 -18.70
N ALA A 8 -25.52 17.73 -19.42
CA ALA A 8 -25.48 18.26 -20.78
C ALA A 8 -24.71 19.60 -20.97
N GLU A 9 -24.00 20.10 -19.96
CA GLU A 9 -23.31 21.40 -19.98
C GLU A 9 -21.81 21.35 -19.62
N GLY A 10 -21.17 20.18 -19.66
CA GLY A 10 -19.70 20.10 -19.60
C GLY A 10 -19.06 20.48 -18.26
N ILE A 11 -19.84 20.63 -17.20
CA ILE A 11 -19.34 20.85 -15.84
C ILE A 11 -18.80 19.52 -15.28
N SER A 12 -17.50 19.46 -15.02
CA SER A 12 -16.82 18.28 -14.46
C SER A 12 -16.70 18.40 -12.94
N TYR A 13 -17.23 17.41 -12.21
CA TYR A 13 -17.05 17.29 -10.76
C TYR A 13 -15.87 16.35 -10.44
N PRO A 14 -15.10 16.62 -9.37
CA PRO A 14 -14.05 15.70 -8.93
C PRO A 14 -14.65 14.36 -8.46
N SER A 15 -14.13 13.24 -8.98
CA SER A 15 -14.50 11.91 -8.53
C SER A 15 -13.48 11.40 -7.49
N PHE A 16 -13.97 11.01 -6.31
CA PHE A 16 -13.13 10.43 -5.25
C PHE A 16 -13.20 8.91 -5.29
N SER A 17 -12.07 8.25 -5.56
CA SER A 17 -11.95 6.79 -5.41
C SER A 17 -11.60 6.47 -3.96
N THR A 18 -12.62 6.06 -3.20
CA THR A 18 -12.44 5.68 -1.79
C THR A 18 -12.42 4.16 -1.67
N ARG A 19 -11.36 3.60 -1.07
CA ARG A 19 -11.28 2.17 -0.71
C ARG A 19 -11.42 2.05 0.81
N LYS A 20 -12.56 1.56 1.29
CA LYS A 20 -12.83 1.33 2.73
C LYS A 20 -13.01 -0.16 2.99
N ALA A 21 -12.47 -0.63 4.10
CA ALA A 21 -12.71 -1.96 4.64
C ALA A 21 -13.04 -1.82 6.14
N LYS A 22 -14.07 -2.51 6.63
CA LYS A 22 -14.49 -2.51 8.03
C LYS A 22 -14.42 -3.94 8.54
N THR A 23 -13.58 -4.21 9.53
CA THR A 23 -13.36 -5.54 10.10
C THR A 23 -13.50 -5.48 11.63
N SER A 24 -13.96 -6.57 12.24
CA SER A 24 -14.03 -6.72 13.70
C SER A 24 -13.44 -8.09 14.05
N VAL A 25 -12.43 -8.10 14.91
CA VAL A 25 -11.63 -9.29 15.23
C VAL A 25 -11.27 -9.29 16.70
N VAL A 26 -11.31 -10.46 17.34
CA VAL A 26 -10.87 -10.67 18.73
C VAL A 26 -9.54 -11.39 18.68
N VAL A 27 -8.51 -10.81 19.29
CA VAL A 27 -7.12 -11.26 19.15
C VAL A 27 -6.39 -11.26 20.49
N PRO A 28 -5.51 -12.25 20.75
CA PRO A 28 -4.67 -12.24 21.94
C PRO A 28 -3.63 -11.12 21.93
N ASN A 29 -3.22 -10.67 23.13
CA ASN A 29 -2.14 -9.70 23.30
C ASN A 29 -0.83 -10.21 22.68
N LYS A 30 -0.08 -9.33 22.00
CA LYS A 30 1.22 -9.60 21.37
C LYS A 30 1.19 -10.63 20.22
N GLN A 31 0.02 -11.03 19.74
CA GLN A 31 -0.07 -12.00 18.63
C GLN A 31 -0.38 -11.30 17.31
N THR A 32 0.50 -11.45 16.32
CA THR A 32 0.28 -10.92 14.97
C THR A 32 -0.83 -11.69 14.27
N ILE A 33 -1.78 -10.96 13.70
CA ILE A 33 -2.84 -11.51 12.84
C ILE A 33 -2.82 -10.89 11.46
N VAL A 34 -3.30 -11.64 10.48
CA VAL A 34 -3.56 -11.14 9.12
C VAL A 34 -5.01 -10.64 9.07
N ILE A 35 -5.18 -9.34 8.83
CA ILE A 35 -6.51 -8.71 8.71
C ILE A 35 -7.08 -8.95 7.31
N GLY A 36 -6.20 -9.01 6.30
CA GLY A 36 -6.60 -9.27 4.93
C GLY A 36 -5.45 -9.05 3.95
N GLY A 37 -5.78 -9.12 2.67
CA GLY A 37 -4.82 -8.92 1.59
C GLY A 37 -5.52 -8.87 0.23
N ILE A 38 -4.79 -8.49 -0.79
CA ILE A 38 -5.26 -8.47 -2.17
C ILE A 38 -4.19 -9.14 -3.03
N ILE A 39 -4.61 -10.09 -3.86
CA ILE A 39 -3.77 -10.68 -4.90
C ILE A 39 -4.30 -10.17 -6.24
N LYS A 40 -3.46 -9.47 -6.98
CA LYS A 40 -3.77 -9.01 -8.34
C LYS A 40 -2.87 -9.73 -9.32
N GLU A 41 -3.48 -10.46 -10.24
CA GLU A 41 -2.79 -11.09 -11.37
C GLU A 41 -3.24 -10.43 -12.67
N LYS A 42 -2.30 -10.07 -13.53
CA LYS A 42 -2.55 -9.58 -14.87
C LYS A 42 -1.73 -10.41 -15.84
N THR A 43 -2.43 -11.09 -16.74
CA THR A 43 -1.84 -11.83 -17.87
C THR A 43 -2.15 -11.07 -19.15
N ASP A 44 -1.12 -10.58 -19.82
CA ASP A 44 -1.21 -9.95 -21.13
C ASP A 44 -0.62 -10.90 -22.17
N LYS A 45 -1.43 -11.32 -23.15
CA LYS A 45 -0.98 -12.10 -24.30
C LYS A 45 -1.06 -11.24 -25.55
N SER A 46 0.06 -11.03 -26.21
CA SER A 46 0.15 -10.28 -27.46
C SER A 46 0.65 -11.19 -28.57
N TYR A 47 -0.01 -11.12 -29.73
CA TYR A 47 0.37 -11.86 -30.91
C TYR A 47 0.72 -10.86 -32.02
N GLN A 48 1.93 -10.95 -32.54
CA GLN A 48 2.36 -10.22 -33.74
C GLN A 48 2.74 -11.23 -34.81
N GLY A 49 2.35 -11.04 -36.06
CA GLY A 49 2.69 -11.98 -37.12
C GLY A 49 2.26 -11.48 -38.48
N ILE A 50 2.68 -12.21 -39.51
CA ILE A 50 2.30 -11.87 -40.89
C ILE A 50 0.82 -12.26 -41.08
N PRO A 51 -0.06 -11.35 -41.56
CA PRO A 51 -1.43 -11.69 -41.93
C PRO A 51 -1.45 -12.85 -42.95
N LEU A 52 -2.45 -13.72 -42.90
CA LEU A 52 -2.61 -14.92 -43.74
C LEU A 52 -1.70 -16.12 -43.37
N LEU A 53 -0.38 -15.92 -43.21
CA LEU A 53 0.55 -17.01 -42.88
C LEU A 53 0.43 -17.46 -41.42
N SER A 54 0.18 -16.53 -40.51
CA SER A 54 0.03 -16.80 -39.07
C SER A 54 -1.22 -17.61 -38.70
N SER A 55 -2.21 -17.69 -39.60
CA SER A 55 -3.45 -18.44 -39.41
C SER A 55 -3.43 -19.87 -39.95
N ILE A 56 -2.34 -20.31 -40.60
CA ILE A 56 -2.23 -21.66 -41.15
C ILE A 56 -2.17 -22.68 -40.00
N PRO A 57 -3.09 -23.67 -39.93
CA PRO A 57 -2.99 -24.74 -38.95
C PRO A 57 -1.68 -25.52 -39.12
N LEU A 58 -1.09 -26.00 -38.02
CA LEU A 58 0.28 -26.56 -37.92
C LEU A 58 1.45 -25.58 -38.11
N LEU A 59 1.45 -24.75 -39.17
CA LEU A 59 2.62 -23.94 -39.54
C LEU A 59 2.58 -22.48 -39.07
N GLY A 60 1.41 -21.98 -38.66
CA GLY A 60 1.21 -20.57 -38.33
C GLY A 60 2.10 -20.07 -37.18
N ASN A 61 2.54 -20.96 -36.28
CA ASN A 61 3.47 -20.63 -35.19
C ASN A 61 4.84 -20.14 -35.66
N LEU A 62 5.30 -20.54 -36.85
CA LEU A 62 6.60 -20.11 -37.40
C LEU A 62 6.54 -18.67 -37.92
N PHE A 63 5.34 -18.16 -38.20
CA PHE A 63 5.10 -16.83 -38.77
C PHE A 63 4.42 -15.86 -37.80
N ARG A 64 4.31 -16.24 -36.52
CA ARG A 64 3.86 -15.36 -35.42
C ARG A 64 4.85 -15.37 -34.27
N TYR A 65 5.01 -14.21 -33.67
CA TYR A 65 5.67 -13.97 -32.40
C TYR A 65 4.60 -13.81 -31.32
N THR A 66 4.74 -14.55 -30.23
CA THR A 66 3.85 -14.46 -29.06
C THR A 66 4.62 -13.86 -27.91
N VAL A 67 4.08 -12.80 -27.31
CA VAL A 67 4.58 -12.22 -26.07
C VAL A 67 3.58 -12.52 -24.97
N ASP A 68 3.97 -13.39 -24.05
CA ASP A 68 3.23 -13.65 -22.83
C ASP A 68 3.87 -12.88 -21.68
N SER A 69 3.14 -11.91 -21.12
CA SER A 69 3.55 -11.16 -19.93
C SER A 69 2.63 -11.51 -18.76
N LYS A 70 3.22 -11.89 -17.63
CA LYS A 70 2.51 -12.16 -16.38
C LYS A 70 3.03 -11.22 -15.29
N SER A 71 2.13 -10.50 -14.65
CA SER A 71 2.45 -9.66 -13.49
C SER A 71 1.56 -10.04 -12.31
N LYS A 72 2.18 -10.27 -11.16
CA LYS A 72 1.52 -10.62 -9.89
C LYS A 72 1.89 -9.57 -8.85
N THR A 73 0.89 -9.01 -8.18
CA THR A 73 1.06 -8.06 -7.08
C THR A 73 0.28 -8.56 -5.87
N GLU A 74 0.97 -8.72 -4.75
CA GLU A 74 0.40 -9.20 -3.50
C GLU A 74 0.50 -8.10 -2.45
N LEU A 75 -0.59 -7.87 -1.74
CA LEU A 75 -0.66 -6.99 -0.58
C LEU A 75 -1.18 -7.78 0.59
N VAL A 76 -0.51 -7.70 1.74
CA VAL A 76 -0.95 -8.32 3.00
C VAL A 76 -0.96 -7.26 4.09
N ILE A 77 -2.03 -7.21 4.87
CA ILE A 77 -2.20 -6.30 6.00
C ILE A 77 -2.15 -7.12 7.28
N MET A 78 -1.17 -6.82 8.14
CA MET A 78 -0.97 -7.48 9.42
C MET A 78 -1.13 -6.49 10.57
N LEU A 79 -1.53 -6.98 11.74
CA LEU A 79 -1.66 -6.20 12.97
C LEU A 79 -1.16 -7.03 14.15
N THR A 80 -0.36 -6.40 15.01
CA THR A 80 0.06 -6.98 16.29
C THR A 80 -0.46 -6.08 17.41
N PRO A 81 -1.46 -6.52 18.20
CA PRO A 81 -1.98 -5.73 19.30
C PRO A 81 -1.01 -5.77 20.49
N HIS A 82 -0.93 -4.67 21.23
CA HIS A 82 -0.17 -4.60 22.48
C HIS A 82 -1.04 -3.96 23.56
N VAL A 83 -1.32 -4.71 24.63
CA VAL A 83 -2.12 -4.27 25.77
C VAL A 83 -1.19 -3.81 26.88
N ILE A 84 -1.34 -2.56 27.30
CA ILE A 84 -0.59 -1.93 28.39
C ILE A 84 -1.55 -1.67 29.53
N SER A 85 -1.23 -2.15 30.73
CA SER A 85 -2.15 -2.10 31.88
C SER A 85 -1.83 -0.99 32.89
N ASN A 86 -0.63 -0.40 32.83
CA ASN A 86 -0.20 0.65 33.74
C ASN A 86 0.49 1.80 32.95
N LYS A 87 0.49 3.00 33.51
CA LYS A 87 0.96 4.20 32.81
C LYS A 87 2.49 4.25 32.76
N GLU A 88 3.14 3.84 33.83
CA GLU A 88 4.59 3.83 33.95
C GLU A 88 5.26 2.95 32.88
N GLU A 89 4.72 1.75 32.63
CA GLU A 89 5.16 0.84 31.56
C GLU A 89 4.86 1.43 30.18
N ALA A 90 3.76 2.17 30.01
CA ALA A 90 3.46 2.86 28.75
C ALA A 90 4.52 3.92 28.43
N ASP A 91 4.91 4.70 29.43
CA ASP A 91 5.90 5.77 29.28
C ASP A 91 7.28 5.17 28.94
N ILE A 92 7.67 4.08 29.61
CA ILE A 92 8.93 3.36 29.36
C ILE A 92 8.95 2.75 27.95
N LEU A 93 7.89 2.03 27.56
CA LEU A 93 7.81 1.40 26.24
C LEU A 93 7.81 2.43 25.10
N THR A 94 7.12 3.56 25.30
CA THR A 94 7.09 4.65 24.32
C THR A 94 8.47 5.27 24.15
N ALA A 95 9.18 5.55 25.24
CA ALA A 95 10.54 6.09 25.18
C ALA A 95 11.52 5.14 24.45
N GLU A 96 11.45 3.83 24.73
CA GLU A 96 12.25 2.83 24.04
C GLU A 96 11.92 2.71 22.55
N PHE A 97 10.63 2.74 22.21
CA PHE A 97 10.17 2.68 20.83
C PHE A 97 10.64 3.90 20.03
N MET A 98 10.48 5.11 20.59
CA MET A 98 10.94 6.35 19.97
C MET A 98 12.45 6.35 19.74
N LYS A 99 13.23 5.87 20.72
CA LYS A 99 14.69 5.71 20.56
C LYS A 99 15.05 4.80 19.38
N LYS A 100 14.36 3.66 19.26
CA LYS A 100 14.54 2.72 18.14
C LYS A 100 14.13 3.34 16.79
N LEU A 101 13.03 4.13 16.75
CA LEU A 101 12.61 4.82 15.54
C LEU A 101 13.62 5.87 15.08
N THR A 102 14.19 6.66 16.00
CA THR A 102 15.24 7.64 15.66
C THR A 102 16.48 6.94 15.07
N GLU A 103 16.82 5.76 15.57
CA GLU A 103 17.92 4.96 15.06
C GLU A 103 17.61 4.42 13.65
N VAL A 104 16.44 3.82 13.44
CA VAL A 104 15.99 3.35 12.11
C VAL A 104 15.98 4.49 11.11
N ARG A 105 15.48 5.67 11.49
CA ARG A 105 15.50 6.86 10.62
C ARG A 105 16.91 7.21 10.18
N LYS A 106 17.89 7.24 11.10
CA LYS A 106 19.29 7.52 10.76
C LYS A 106 19.86 6.52 9.75
N PHE A 107 19.41 5.26 9.79
CA PHE A 107 19.78 4.25 8.80
C PHE A 107 19.09 4.46 7.44
N LEU A 108 17.82 4.85 7.42
CA LEU A 108 17.08 5.15 6.19
C LEU A 108 17.58 6.43 5.49
N ASP A 109 17.83 7.50 6.25
CA ASP A 109 18.38 8.76 5.74
C ASP A 109 19.80 8.57 5.16
N LYS A 110 20.55 7.58 5.67
CA LYS A 110 21.87 7.21 5.18
C LYS A 110 21.83 6.36 3.89
N THR A 111 20.71 5.69 3.60
CA THR A 111 20.62 4.74 2.49
C THR A 111 19.91 5.28 1.26
N GLU A 112 18.93 6.20 1.35
CA GLU A 112 18.31 6.80 0.15
C GLU A 112 17.84 8.25 0.36
N GLY A 113 18.45 9.18 -0.37
CA GLY A 113 17.92 10.53 -0.53
C GLY A 113 16.70 10.52 -1.46
N ARG A 114 15.48 10.39 -0.91
CA ARG A 114 14.22 10.93 -1.51
C ARG A 114 12.90 10.66 -0.77
N PHE A 115 12.91 10.24 0.50
CA PHE A 115 11.68 10.14 1.29
C PHE A 115 11.58 11.30 2.28
N ASP A 116 11.07 12.44 1.82
CA ASP A 116 10.65 13.56 2.69
C ASP A 116 9.43 13.11 3.51
N VAL A 117 9.67 12.40 4.60
CA VAL A 117 8.66 12.17 5.63
C VAL A 117 8.59 13.43 6.49
N PRO A 118 7.47 14.18 6.47
CA PRO A 118 7.29 15.34 7.32
C PRO A 118 7.52 14.93 8.77
N ILE A 119 8.40 15.64 9.47
CA ILE A 119 8.60 15.45 10.90
C ILE A 119 7.29 15.85 11.57
N PRO A 120 6.61 14.96 12.33
CA PRO A 120 5.50 15.38 13.17
C PRO A 120 6.03 16.47 14.10
N GLU A 121 5.41 17.66 14.07
CA GLU A 121 5.71 18.71 15.04
C GLU A 121 5.72 18.09 16.43
N GLU A 122 6.84 18.26 17.13
CA GLU A 122 7.00 17.82 18.50
C GLU A 122 5.83 18.40 19.30
N ILE A 123 4.95 17.51 19.76
CA ILE A 123 3.81 17.89 20.62
C ILE A 123 4.43 18.51 21.86
N SER A 124 4.48 19.84 21.87
CA SER A 124 4.89 20.60 23.03
C SER A 124 3.99 20.15 24.18
N PRO A 125 4.54 19.86 25.38
CA PRO A 125 3.73 19.57 26.53
C PRO A 125 2.61 20.60 26.63
N PRO A 126 1.35 20.19 26.88
CA PRO A 126 0.26 21.15 27.03
C PRO A 126 0.75 22.18 28.04
N GLN A 127 0.82 23.44 27.59
CA GLN A 127 1.17 24.53 28.48
C GLN A 127 0.09 24.47 29.57
N SER A 128 0.53 24.20 30.79
CA SER A 128 -0.32 24.29 31.95
C SER A 128 -0.86 25.72 31.95
N ASP A 129 -2.14 25.87 31.63
CA ASP A 129 -2.87 27.11 31.83
C ASP A 129 -2.88 27.37 33.34
N GLU A 130 -1.82 28.00 33.85
CA GLU A 130 -1.81 28.62 35.17
C GLU A 130 -2.61 29.92 35.06
N GLN A 131 -3.93 29.85 35.24
CA GLN A 131 -4.77 30.89 35.86
C GLN A 131 -5.96 30.25 36.59
#